data_AF-A0A5C6ZAR7-F1
#
_entry.id   AF-A0A5C6ZAR7-F1
#
_cell.length_a   1.000
_cell.length_b   1.000
_cell.length_c   1.000
_cell.angle_alpha   90.00
_cell.angle_beta   90.00
_cell.angle_gamma   90.00
#
_symmetry.space_group_name_H-M   'P 1'
#
loop_
_entity.id
_entity.type
_entity.pdbx_description
1 polymer ?
#
loop_
_entity_poly.entity_id
_entity_poly.type
_entity_poly.pdbx_seq_one_letter_code
_entity_poly.pdbx_strand_id
1 'polypeptide(L)'
;MKNKRIKNYLKFGILLFGISVIVIACQKDDNVSTEQNSERKIPQIETISYDDANTTFSNLKAQYNLDRYKATKFAGNIQAKSTTDTLGLIIETDIIKQATLGDYTSYTMKIVHQNDSTVFYNLTIEYKNGESAMFITKYTPTEYWLNNKGEVYQGEVQSKSATLTQYTDPEDAFEEGYTGNPELGSGPGGGGGAIYDANYPSGCLGTVIATTAYEAYPCDCGHMPWDNTCQGCTTNPKWPGFEEVIMYTCEESWDINDPYDPGDTGNPGGGSLPDPTEDDPSITVTIRPEECTERVTGDLDGDCALDAYELCLLNGNDQEVCDCVADGNELLDCIEPKTDCESLSLLVANDSLGSNILPIVNQLRTKLGTNDNEWSISYENVWSEDGRKNVPDTEDGIREGTSRTRSKSKSGNLWVGQIHTHPLNTYKVFSWLDLRALKLIYEDVNNHFKQDVFLMAVAPNNETYAMKVNDIAALISKIDADWTNASGTTNQEKESDIEKVMVDKYSISSNQEQAFLELYGDYGISFYKATDANLSNWKLLELDENNNQTVNETPCN
;
A
#
# COMPACT_ATOMS: atom_id res chain seq x y z
N MET A 1 50.75 -30.98 47.10
CA MET A 1 49.86 -30.84 45.92
C MET A 1 49.61 -29.36 45.56
N LYS A 2 50.64 -28.58 45.19
CA LYS A 2 50.47 -27.17 44.77
C LYS A 2 51.01 -26.85 43.35
N ASN A 3 51.76 -27.77 42.72
CA ASN A 3 52.42 -27.49 41.43
C ASN A 3 51.63 -27.95 40.18
N LYS A 4 50.47 -28.58 40.34
CA LYS A 4 49.63 -29.01 39.18
C LYS A 4 48.69 -27.91 38.67
N ARG A 5 48.26 -26.97 39.51
CA ARG A 5 47.31 -25.91 39.09
C ARG A 5 47.96 -24.83 38.24
N ILE A 6 49.22 -24.48 38.50
CA ILE A 6 49.95 -23.45 37.74
C ILE A 6 50.19 -23.85 36.28
N LYS A 7 50.38 -25.15 36.00
CA LYS A 7 50.57 -25.64 34.63
C LYS A 7 49.32 -25.48 33.74
N ASN A 8 48.12 -25.44 34.33
CA ASN A 8 46.89 -25.27 33.56
C ASN A 8 46.65 -23.81 33.21
N TYR A 9 46.97 -22.87 34.11
CA TYR A 9 46.85 -21.43 33.81
C TYR A 9 47.87 -20.94 32.78
N LEU A 10 49.09 -21.50 32.77
CA LEU A 10 50.09 -21.17 31.75
C LEU A 10 49.66 -21.63 30.34
N LYS A 11 49.03 -22.81 30.24
CA LYS A 11 48.49 -23.30 28.96
C LYS A 11 47.31 -22.47 28.47
N PHE A 12 46.46 -22.00 29.38
CA PHE A 12 45.33 -21.14 29.03
C PHE A 12 45.79 -19.74 28.59
N GLY A 13 46.83 -19.19 29.23
CA GLY A 13 47.43 -17.92 28.84
C GLY A 13 48.06 -17.94 27.45
N ILE A 14 48.77 -19.02 27.09
CA ILE A 14 49.36 -19.17 25.75
C ILE A 14 48.28 -19.32 24.67
N LEU A 15 47.18 -20.01 24.98
CA LEU A 15 46.05 -20.14 24.05
C LEU A 15 45.38 -18.80 23.77
N LEU A 16 45.12 -18.00 24.82
CA LEU A 16 44.53 -16.68 24.69
C LEU A 16 45.45 -15.70 23.95
N PHE A 17 46.75 -15.75 24.22
CA PHE A 17 47.72 -14.89 23.51
C PHE A 17 47.86 -15.29 22.03
N GLY A 18 47.77 -16.58 21.71
CA GLY A 18 47.80 -17.07 20.32
C GLY A 18 46.60 -16.60 19.49
N ILE A 19 45.40 -16.56 20.09
CA ILE A 19 44.19 -16.07 19.42
C ILE A 19 44.27 -14.55 19.19
N SER A 20 44.82 -13.78 20.14
CA SER A 20 44.97 -12.33 19.98
C SER A 20 45.98 -11.92 18.89
N VAL A 21 46.99 -12.74 18.60
CA VAL A 21 47.96 -12.45 17.52
C VAL A 21 47.38 -12.69 16.12
N ILE A 22 46.41 -13.61 15.98
CA ILE A 22 45.74 -13.87 14.68
C ILE A 22 44.82 -12.70 14.29
N VAL A 23 44.16 -12.05 15.25
CA VAL A 23 43.26 -10.91 14.96
C VAL A 23 44.02 -9.65 14.53
N ILE A 24 45.26 -9.45 15.00
CA ILE A 24 46.09 -8.28 14.64
C ILE A 24 46.84 -8.50 13.32
N ALA A 25 47.06 -9.76 12.91
CA ALA A 25 47.75 -10.10 11.66
C ALA A 25 46.84 -10.10 10.40
N CYS A 26 45.52 -9.97 10.56
CA CYS A 26 44.56 -9.83 9.44
C CYS A 26 44.17 -8.38 9.13
N GLN A 27 44.90 -7.38 9.62
CA GLN A 27 44.67 -5.96 9.27
C GLN A 27 45.79 -5.37 8.40
N LYS A 28 46.49 -6.20 7.63
CA LYS A 28 47.53 -5.70 6.71
C LYS A 28 47.48 -6.52 5.42
N ASP A 29 47.21 -5.81 4.33
CA ASP A 29 47.22 -6.23 2.92
C ASP A 29 45.86 -6.54 2.24
N ASP A 30 44.82 -5.75 2.55
CA ASP A 30 43.70 -5.54 1.61
C ASP A 30 43.82 -4.13 1.01
N ASN A 31 44.81 -3.95 0.14
CA ASN A 31 44.78 -2.88 -0.86
C ASN A 31 44.16 -3.48 -2.13
N VAL A 32 42.92 -3.93 -1.99
CA VAL A 32 42.03 -4.19 -3.12
C VAL A 32 41.61 -2.81 -3.60
N SER A 33 42.01 -2.48 -4.82
CA SER A 33 41.45 -1.37 -5.58
C SER A 33 39.93 -1.47 -5.50
N THR A 34 39.31 -0.56 -4.75
CA THR A 34 37.89 -0.31 -4.79
C THR A 34 37.58 0.12 -6.22
N GLU A 35 37.13 -0.81 -7.05
CA GLU A 35 36.28 -0.45 -8.17
C GLU A 35 35.15 0.37 -7.55
N GLN A 36 35.05 1.63 -7.96
CA GLN A 36 33.92 2.46 -7.59
C GLN A 36 32.69 1.72 -8.08
N ASN A 37 31.97 1.13 -7.14
CA ASN A 37 30.62 0.65 -7.33
C ASN A 37 29.81 1.92 -7.63
N SER A 38 29.73 2.30 -8.91
CA SER A 38 28.89 3.40 -9.35
C SER A 38 27.46 2.97 -9.02
N GLU A 39 26.90 3.50 -7.94
CA GLU A 39 25.46 3.38 -7.68
C GLU A 39 24.75 3.80 -8.97
N ARG A 40 24.09 2.84 -9.65
CA ARG A 40 23.25 3.14 -10.81
C ARG A 40 22.20 4.12 -10.33
N LYS A 41 22.33 5.39 -10.71
CA LYS A 41 21.34 6.42 -10.40
C LYS A 41 20.12 6.12 -11.26
N ILE A 42 19.01 5.78 -10.60
CA ILE A 42 17.73 5.51 -11.27
C ILE A 42 17.06 6.87 -11.54
N PRO A 43 16.62 7.16 -12.77
CA PRO A 43 15.91 8.39 -13.08
C PRO A 43 14.61 8.49 -12.29
N GLN A 44 14.29 9.68 -11.79
CA GLN A 44 13.01 9.96 -11.14
C GLN A 44 11.99 10.31 -12.22
N ILE A 45 10.83 9.64 -12.20
CA ILE A 45 9.76 9.84 -13.18
C ILE A 45 8.55 10.43 -12.45
N GLU A 46 8.02 11.53 -12.97
CA GLU A 46 6.84 12.20 -12.45
C GLU A 46 5.84 12.49 -13.56
N THR A 47 4.55 12.51 -13.21
CA THR A 47 3.48 12.89 -14.14
C THR A 47 3.06 14.34 -13.87
N ILE A 48 3.23 15.21 -14.86
CA ILE A 48 2.87 16.64 -14.77
C ILE A 48 1.82 17.02 -15.81
N SER A 49 1.14 18.15 -15.59
CA SER A 49 0.18 18.72 -16.53
C SER A 49 0.86 19.67 -17.52
N TYR A 50 0.42 19.69 -18.77
CA TYR A 50 0.92 20.58 -19.82
C TYR A 50 0.79 22.07 -19.50
N ASP A 51 -0.22 22.44 -18.69
CA ASP A 51 -0.46 23.84 -18.31
C ASP A 51 0.11 24.18 -16.92
N ASP A 52 0.34 23.18 -16.05
CA ASP A 52 0.89 23.36 -14.70
C ASP A 52 2.35 22.90 -14.57
N ALA A 53 3.07 22.82 -15.68
CA ALA A 53 4.44 22.32 -15.73
C ALA A 53 5.47 23.33 -15.18
N ASN A 54 6.65 22.81 -14.82
CA ASN A 54 7.74 23.61 -14.25
C ASN A 54 8.34 24.64 -15.25
N THR A 55 9.23 25.50 -14.74
CA THR A 55 9.85 26.57 -15.54
C THR A 55 10.69 26.02 -16.71
N THR A 56 11.37 24.89 -16.54
CA THR A 56 12.18 24.27 -17.60
C THR A 56 11.29 23.84 -18.77
N PHE A 57 10.18 23.14 -18.50
CA PHE A 57 9.22 22.78 -19.55
C PHE A 57 8.62 24.02 -20.20
N SER A 58 8.24 25.03 -19.41
CA SER A 58 7.67 26.28 -19.94
C SER A 58 8.61 26.98 -20.93
N ASN A 59 9.92 26.95 -20.67
CA ASN A 59 10.93 27.49 -21.57
C ASN A 59 11.07 26.66 -22.85
N LEU A 60 11.12 25.33 -22.75
CA LEU A 60 11.20 24.44 -23.92
C LEU A 60 9.93 24.53 -24.78
N LYS A 61 8.76 24.57 -24.13
CA LYS A 61 7.45 24.80 -24.75
C LYS A 61 7.43 26.08 -25.58
N ALA A 62 8.01 27.16 -25.06
CA ALA A 62 8.14 28.42 -25.79
C ALA A 62 9.18 28.35 -26.91
N GLN A 63 10.35 27.74 -26.65
CA GLN A 63 11.44 27.57 -27.62
C GLN A 63 10.97 26.80 -28.87
N TYR A 64 10.27 25.69 -28.67
CA TYR A 64 9.75 24.85 -29.75
C TYR A 64 8.33 25.19 -30.18
N ASN A 65 7.70 26.18 -29.53
CA ASN A 65 6.37 26.69 -29.87
C ASN A 65 5.30 25.58 -29.90
N LEU A 66 5.32 24.73 -28.86
CA LEU A 66 4.48 23.52 -28.75
C LEU A 66 2.98 23.82 -28.68
N ASP A 67 2.60 25.02 -28.22
CA ASP A 67 1.19 25.44 -28.15
C ASP A 67 0.46 25.44 -29.49
N ARG A 68 1.20 25.53 -30.61
CA ARG A 68 0.59 25.40 -31.94
C ARG A 68 0.16 23.98 -32.28
N TYR A 69 0.71 22.98 -31.60
CA TYR A 69 0.47 21.57 -31.86
C TYR A 69 -0.42 20.93 -30.79
N LYS A 70 -0.71 21.60 -29.68
CA LYS A 70 -1.66 21.13 -28.66
C LYS A 70 -3.09 21.12 -29.20
N ALA A 71 -3.77 19.98 -29.08
CA ALA A 71 -5.19 19.90 -29.39
C ALA A 71 -5.98 20.83 -28.45
N THR A 72 -6.55 21.92 -28.97
CA THR A 72 -7.63 22.60 -28.26
C THR A 72 -8.80 21.64 -28.19
N LYS A 73 -9.18 21.17 -26.99
CA LYS A 73 -10.32 20.26 -26.74
C LYS A 73 -11.44 20.52 -27.73
N PHE A 74 -11.57 19.63 -28.73
CA PHE A 74 -12.65 19.69 -29.71
C PHE A 74 -13.95 19.36 -28.97
N ALA A 75 -14.68 20.40 -28.55
CA ALA A 75 -16.07 20.25 -28.14
C ALA A 75 -16.82 19.60 -29.31
N GLY A 76 -17.44 18.44 -29.03
CA GLY A 76 -17.95 17.50 -30.03
C GLY A 76 -18.65 18.14 -31.22
N ASN A 77 -18.02 18.04 -32.39
CA ASN A 77 -18.60 17.89 -33.71
C ASN A 77 -17.47 17.92 -34.75
N ILE A 78 -17.20 16.77 -35.36
CA ILE A 78 -16.27 16.60 -36.48
C ILE A 78 -16.88 17.30 -37.71
N GLN A 79 -16.84 18.63 -37.77
CA GLN A 79 -17.11 19.41 -38.99
C GLN A 79 -16.67 20.88 -38.95
N ALA A 80 -16.00 21.35 -37.91
CA ALA A 80 -15.37 22.67 -37.91
C ALA A 80 -13.86 22.53 -38.19
N LYS A 81 -13.49 22.58 -39.48
CA LYS A 81 -12.12 22.93 -39.90
C LYS A 81 -11.81 24.34 -39.37
N SER A 82 -11.17 24.46 -38.21
CA SER A 82 -10.37 25.65 -37.95
C SER A 82 -9.13 25.56 -38.85
N THR A 83 -8.84 26.64 -39.54
CA THR A 83 -7.80 26.75 -40.58
C THR A 83 -6.39 26.84 -40.00
N THR A 84 -6.13 26.16 -38.89
CA THR A 84 -4.76 25.95 -38.38
C THR A 84 -4.35 24.57 -38.85
N ASP A 85 -3.80 24.57 -40.06
CA ASP A 85 -3.42 23.41 -40.85
C ASP A 85 -2.22 22.67 -40.19
N THR A 86 -2.47 21.93 -39.11
CA THR A 86 -1.49 20.99 -38.51
C THR A 86 -1.58 19.67 -39.28
N LEU A 87 -1.11 19.66 -40.52
CA LEU A 87 -1.23 18.52 -41.44
C LEU A 87 -0.38 17.29 -41.07
N GLY A 88 -0.08 17.03 -39.79
CA GLY A 88 0.63 15.81 -39.42
C GLY A 88 0.73 15.49 -37.93
N LEU A 89 1.04 16.48 -37.08
CA LEU A 89 1.33 16.26 -35.66
C LEU A 89 0.37 17.01 -34.74
N ILE A 90 -0.28 16.28 -33.83
CA ILE A 90 -1.14 16.83 -32.77
C ILE A 90 -0.70 16.25 -31.43
N ILE A 91 -0.37 17.10 -30.45
CA ILE A 91 -0.17 16.70 -29.05
C ILE A 91 -1.57 16.48 -28.44
N GLU A 92 -1.88 15.23 -28.13
CA GLU A 92 -3.24 14.79 -27.75
C GLU A 92 -3.51 14.93 -26.25
N THR A 93 -2.47 14.94 -25.44
CA THR A 93 -2.59 14.79 -23.99
C THR A 93 -2.22 16.06 -23.23
N ASP A 94 -2.95 16.32 -22.14
CA ASP A 94 -2.56 17.27 -21.11
C ASP A 94 -1.52 16.67 -20.15
N ILE A 95 -1.19 15.38 -20.29
CA ILE A 95 -0.27 14.64 -19.44
C ILE A 95 1.13 14.61 -20.05
N ILE A 96 2.12 14.90 -19.22
CA ILE A 96 3.54 14.86 -19.57
C ILE A 96 4.24 13.95 -18.57
N LYS A 97 5.02 13.00 -19.05
CA LYS A 97 5.95 12.25 -18.21
C LYS A 97 7.29 13.00 -18.17
N GLN A 98 7.66 13.48 -17.00
CA GLN A 98 8.94 14.12 -16.75
C GLN A 98 9.92 13.08 -16.21
N ALA A 99 11.10 12.95 -16.81
CA ALA A 99 12.20 12.16 -16.25
C ALA A 99 13.36 13.07 -15.86
N THR A 100 13.94 12.85 -14.67
CA THR A 100 15.10 13.61 -14.18
C THR A 100 16.21 12.69 -13.72
N LEU A 101 17.44 13.01 -14.12
CA LEU A 101 18.65 12.30 -13.69
C LEU A 101 19.80 13.30 -13.60
N GLY A 102 20.17 13.71 -12.38
CA GLY A 102 21.22 14.71 -12.20
C GLY A 102 20.84 16.07 -12.80
N ASP A 103 21.57 16.49 -13.83
CA ASP A 103 21.35 17.71 -14.61
C ASP A 103 20.50 17.50 -15.88
N TYR A 104 20.14 16.25 -16.17
CA TYR A 104 19.26 15.88 -17.27
C TYR A 104 17.79 16.00 -16.88
N THR A 105 16.98 16.57 -17.77
CA THR A 105 15.51 16.50 -17.68
C THR A 105 14.89 16.29 -19.05
N SER A 106 13.96 15.35 -19.16
CA SER A 106 13.15 15.16 -20.35
C SER A 106 11.66 15.20 -20.06
N TYR A 107 10.89 15.51 -21.10
CA TYR A 107 9.45 15.60 -21.08
C TYR A 107 8.92 14.84 -22.28
N THR A 108 8.18 13.78 -22.02
CA THR A 108 7.57 12.97 -23.05
C THR A 108 6.08 13.27 -23.12
N MET A 109 5.56 13.41 -24.33
CA MET A 109 4.16 13.71 -24.64
C MET A 109 3.65 12.77 -25.72
N LYS A 110 2.40 12.31 -25.61
CA LYS A 110 1.74 11.55 -26.67
C LYS A 110 1.37 12.47 -27.84
N ILE A 111 1.69 12.04 -29.05
CA ILE A 111 1.26 12.70 -30.29
C ILE A 111 0.43 11.75 -31.15
N VAL A 112 -0.53 12.28 -31.88
CA VAL A 112 -1.42 11.52 -32.77
C VAL A 112 -1.03 11.72 -34.22
N HIS A 113 -0.97 10.60 -34.94
CA HIS A 113 -0.91 10.52 -36.39
C HIS A 113 -2.23 9.96 -36.93
N GLN A 114 -2.77 10.54 -38.01
CA GLN A 114 -4.13 10.22 -38.46
C GLN A 114 -4.23 8.92 -39.28
N ASN A 115 -3.11 8.31 -39.71
CA ASN A 115 -3.12 7.27 -40.74
C ASN A 115 -3.01 5.83 -40.21
N ASP A 116 -2.59 5.60 -38.96
CA ASP A 116 -2.48 4.24 -38.39
C ASP A 116 -2.85 4.19 -36.90
N SER A 117 -3.87 3.39 -36.54
CA SER A 117 -4.32 3.18 -35.16
C SER A 117 -3.50 2.14 -34.37
N THR A 118 -2.60 1.42 -35.05
CA THR A 118 -1.81 0.34 -34.45
C THR A 118 -0.42 0.80 -34.02
N VAL A 119 0.07 1.87 -34.63
CA VAL A 119 1.33 2.56 -34.27
C VAL A 119 1.00 3.73 -33.36
N PHE A 120 1.88 4.03 -32.41
CA PHE A 120 1.78 5.26 -31.63
C PHE A 120 3.12 5.98 -31.55
N TYR A 121 3.04 7.28 -31.26
CA TYR A 121 4.17 8.18 -31.35
C TYR A 121 4.25 9.03 -30.09
N ASN A 122 5.48 9.24 -29.62
CA ASN A 122 5.76 10.17 -28.53
C ASN A 122 6.71 11.27 -29.00
N LEU A 123 6.42 12.49 -28.58
CA LEU A 123 7.34 13.62 -28.69
C LEU A 123 8.10 13.74 -27.38
N THR A 124 9.43 13.61 -27.43
CA THR A 124 10.30 13.85 -26.29
C THR A 124 11.06 15.15 -26.52
N ILE A 125 11.04 16.06 -25.54
CA ILE A 125 11.94 17.21 -25.48
C ILE A 125 12.84 17.06 -24.27
N GLU A 126 14.12 17.31 -24.42
CA GLU A 126 15.09 17.18 -23.33
C GLU A 126 15.91 18.46 -23.16
N TYR A 127 16.44 18.61 -21.96
CA TYR A 127 17.32 19.69 -21.55
C TYR A 127 18.47 19.11 -20.73
N LYS A 128 19.69 19.33 -21.18
CA LYS A 128 20.93 18.88 -20.53
C LYS A 128 22.00 19.95 -20.72
N ASN A 129 22.66 20.35 -19.64
CA ASN A 129 23.80 21.28 -19.69
C ASN A 129 23.58 22.60 -20.46
N GLY A 130 22.34 23.12 -20.49
CA GLY A 130 22.04 24.35 -21.22
C GLY A 130 21.61 24.16 -22.67
N GLU A 131 21.70 22.93 -23.19
CA GLU A 131 21.28 22.56 -24.53
C GLU A 131 19.93 21.84 -24.49
N SER A 132 19.17 21.96 -25.57
CA SER A 132 17.90 21.28 -25.73
C SER A 132 17.81 20.53 -27.04
N ALA A 133 17.21 19.35 -26.99
CA ALA A 133 16.97 18.50 -28.14
C ALA A 133 15.52 18.02 -28.15
N MET A 134 15.08 17.57 -29.31
CA MET A 134 13.72 17.09 -29.53
C MET A 134 13.75 15.85 -30.42
N PHE A 135 12.94 14.86 -30.06
CA PHE A 135 12.85 13.59 -30.75
C PHE A 135 11.40 13.16 -30.92
N ILE A 136 11.11 12.52 -32.05
CA ILE A 136 9.89 11.74 -32.22
C ILE A 136 10.28 10.28 -32.07
N THR A 137 9.54 9.55 -31.25
CA THR A 137 9.71 8.11 -31.05
C THR A 137 8.48 7.39 -31.55
N LYS A 138 8.67 6.48 -32.51
CA LYS A 138 7.66 5.61 -33.11
C LYS A 138 7.70 4.25 -32.43
N TYR A 139 6.51 3.77 -32.05
CA TYR A 139 6.30 2.46 -31.45
C TYR A 139 5.44 1.63 -32.39
N THR A 140 6.00 0.53 -32.89
CA THR A 140 5.32 -0.43 -33.76
C THR A 140 5.09 -1.72 -32.96
N PRO A 141 3.93 -1.87 -32.28
CA PRO A 141 3.71 -2.99 -31.38
C PRO A 141 3.51 -4.30 -32.13
N THR A 142 3.86 -5.41 -31.48
CA THR A 142 3.51 -6.75 -31.95
C THR A 142 2.02 -7.03 -31.77
N GLU A 143 1.49 -8.00 -32.53
CA GLU A 143 0.11 -8.49 -32.36
C GLU A 143 -0.14 -9.04 -30.94
N TYR A 144 0.88 -9.61 -30.29
CA TYR A 144 0.76 -10.05 -28.90
C TYR A 144 0.47 -8.87 -27.96
N TRP A 145 1.25 -7.79 -28.04
CA TRP A 145 1.03 -6.63 -27.18
C TRP A 145 -0.30 -5.93 -27.46
N LEU A 146 -0.70 -5.82 -28.73
CA LEU A 146 -2.01 -5.26 -29.10
C LEU A 146 -3.18 -6.01 -28.45
N ASN A 147 -3.03 -7.31 -28.19
CA ASN A 147 -4.01 -8.15 -27.51
C ASN A 147 -3.82 -8.20 -25.97
N ASN A 148 -2.69 -7.74 -25.43
CA ASN A 148 -2.31 -7.85 -24.02
C ASN A 148 -1.69 -6.52 -23.52
N LYS A 149 -2.40 -5.41 -23.65
CA LYS A 149 -1.84 -4.06 -23.44
C LYS A 149 -1.44 -3.73 -21.99
N GLY A 150 -1.90 -4.53 -21.02
CA GLY A 150 -1.47 -4.48 -19.63
C GLY A 150 -0.08 -5.08 -19.37
N GLU A 151 0.49 -5.79 -20.35
CA GLU A 151 1.84 -6.35 -20.26
C GLU A 151 2.92 -5.31 -20.60
N VAL A 152 4.19 -5.68 -20.36
CA VAL A 152 5.35 -4.91 -20.83
C VAL A 152 5.27 -4.71 -22.34
N TYR A 153 5.65 -3.52 -22.81
CA TYR A 153 5.62 -3.20 -24.23
C TYR A 153 6.44 -4.20 -25.04
N GLN A 154 5.85 -4.74 -26.11
CA GLN A 154 6.54 -5.62 -27.05
C GLN A 154 6.32 -5.11 -28.48
N GLY A 155 7.40 -4.66 -29.12
CA GLY A 155 7.37 -4.08 -30.46
C GLY A 155 8.71 -3.49 -30.87
N GLU A 156 8.75 -2.92 -32.07
CA GLU A 156 9.88 -2.14 -32.56
C GLU A 156 9.76 -0.68 -32.08
N VAL A 157 10.86 -0.13 -31.57
CA VAL A 157 10.95 1.27 -31.15
C VAL A 157 12.01 1.97 -31.99
N GLN A 158 11.62 3.05 -32.66
CA GLN A 158 12.51 3.87 -33.48
C GLN A 158 12.45 5.31 -32.98
N SER A 159 13.58 5.97 -32.77
CA SER A 159 13.62 7.38 -32.38
C SER A 159 14.48 8.19 -33.34
N LYS A 160 14.02 9.39 -33.69
CA LYS A 160 14.74 10.32 -34.57
C LYS A 160 14.63 11.76 -34.05
N SER A 161 15.72 12.51 -34.22
CA SER A 161 15.73 13.94 -33.95
C SER A 161 14.71 14.64 -34.84
N ALA A 162 13.95 15.56 -34.25
CA ALA A 162 12.84 16.22 -34.92
C ALA A 162 13.04 17.73 -34.94
N THR A 163 12.71 18.34 -36.08
CA THR A 163 12.54 19.79 -36.20
C THR A 163 11.09 20.05 -36.57
N LEU A 164 10.31 20.64 -35.66
CA LEU A 164 8.91 20.96 -35.91
C LEU A 164 8.81 22.10 -36.93
N THR A 165 8.49 21.76 -38.17
CA THR A 165 8.08 22.71 -39.21
C THR A 165 6.56 22.67 -39.40
N GLN A 166 6.01 23.62 -40.17
CA GLN A 166 4.56 23.74 -40.43
C GLN A 166 3.93 22.50 -41.09
N TYR A 167 4.72 21.54 -41.56
CA TYR A 167 4.29 20.34 -42.29
C TYR A 167 4.87 19.04 -41.72
N THR A 168 5.07 18.96 -40.39
CA THR A 168 5.67 17.76 -39.79
C THR A 168 4.63 16.64 -39.71
N ASP A 169 4.62 15.74 -40.70
CA ASP A 169 4.06 14.40 -40.54
C ASP A 169 5.06 13.59 -39.68
N PRO A 170 4.66 13.03 -38.52
CA PRO A 170 5.49 12.16 -37.71
C PRO A 170 6.14 11.02 -38.49
N GLU A 171 5.48 10.51 -39.52
CA GLU A 171 5.98 9.42 -40.35
C GLU A 171 7.06 9.89 -41.34
N ASP A 172 7.02 11.15 -41.80
CA ASP A 172 8.06 11.73 -42.68
C ASP A 172 9.45 11.68 -42.01
N ALA A 173 9.52 11.73 -40.68
CA ALA A 173 10.77 11.55 -39.96
C ALA A 173 11.38 10.17 -40.23
N PHE A 174 10.56 9.15 -40.46
CA PHE A 174 10.97 7.75 -40.58
C PHE A 174 11.00 7.21 -42.02
N GLU A 175 10.49 7.95 -43.03
CA GLU A 175 10.57 7.54 -44.44
C GLU A 175 12.03 7.52 -44.95
N GLU A 176 12.45 6.40 -45.57
CA GLU A 176 13.75 6.28 -46.23
C GLU A 176 13.84 7.29 -47.40
N GLY A 177 14.73 8.28 -47.27
CA GLY A 177 14.97 9.30 -48.30
C GLY A 177 14.55 10.72 -47.93
N TYR A 178 13.97 10.94 -46.73
CA TYR A 178 13.73 12.30 -46.22
C TYR A 178 15.00 12.89 -45.59
N THR A 179 16.00 13.17 -46.42
CA THR A 179 17.03 14.14 -46.01
C THR A 179 16.37 15.52 -46.08
N GLY A 180 16.17 16.18 -44.94
CA GLY A 180 15.66 17.55 -44.85
C GLY A 180 16.61 18.61 -45.44
N ASN A 181 17.23 18.33 -46.59
CA ASN A 181 18.05 19.22 -47.40
C ASN A 181 18.05 18.71 -48.87
N PRO A 182 17.73 19.52 -49.90
CA PRO A 182 17.50 19.06 -51.28
C PRO A 182 18.78 18.87 -52.12
N GLU A 183 19.91 18.52 -51.51
CA GLU A 183 21.13 18.18 -52.24
C GLU A 183 21.81 17.01 -51.53
N LEU A 184 21.60 15.79 -52.02
CA LEU A 184 22.61 14.73 -52.19
C LEU A 184 21.88 13.41 -52.51
N GLY A 185 22.18 12.86 -53.68
CA GLY A 185 21.43 11.78 -54.30
C GLY A 185 21.81 10.38 -53.81
N SER A 186 20.83 9.48 -53.84
CA SER A 186 20.93 8.08 -53.43
C SER A 186 21.92 7.27 -54.28
N GLY A 187 22.83 6.53 -53.64
CA GLY A 187 23.75 5.56 -54.24
C GLY A 187 23.98 4.33 -53.33
N PRO A 188 24.40 3.18 -53.87
CA PRO A 188 24.15 1.86 -53.30
C PRO A 188 25.15 1.44 -52.21
N GLY A 189 24.64 0.67 -51.23
CA GLY A 189 25.23 0.44 -49.91
C GLY A 189 26.44 -0.52 -49.81
N GLY A 190 27.12 -0.40 -48.67
CA GLY A 190 28.13 -1.34 -48.17
C GLY A 190 27.93 -1.53 -46.66
N GLY A 191 27.65 -2.77 -46.24
CA GLY A 191 27.30 -3.10 -44.85
C GLY A 191 28.50 -3.06 -43.90
N GLY A 192 28.43 -2.18 -42.91
CA GLY A 192 29.17 -2.29 -41.64
C GLY A 192 28.32 -3.05 -40.63
N GLY A 193 28.92 -4.01 -39.91
CA GLY A 193 28.20 -4.81 -38.91
C GLY A 193 27.78 -3.95 -37.71
N ALA A 194 26.49 -4.02 -37.35
CA ALA A 194 25.95 -3.37 -36.17
C ALA A 194 26.68 -3.82 -34.89
N ILE A 195 27.08 -2.84 -34.08
CA ILE A 195 27.58 -3.07 -32.71
C ILE A 195 26.43 -2.75 -31.76
N TYR A 196 26.06 -3.72 -30.94
CA TYR A 196 25.02 -3.58 -29.92
C TYR A 196 25.66 -3.08 -28.63
N ASP A 197 25.15 -1.99 -28.07
CA ASP A 197 25.57 -1.41 -26.78
C ASP A 197 24.36 -1.34 -25.82
N ALA A 198 24.60 -1.51 -24.52
CA ALA A 198 23.56 -1.33 -23.49
C ALA A 198 23.26 0.16 -23.23
N ASN A 199 24.13 1.07 -23.66
CA ASN A 199 23.97 2.50 -23.52
C ASN A 199 23.34 3.10 -24.79
N TYR A 200 22.44 4.06 -24.61
CA TYR A 200 21.81 4.77 -25.75
C TYR A 200 22.88 5.56 -26.52
N PRO A 201 23.02 5.37 -27.85
CA PRO A 201 24.03 6.06 -28.65
C PRO A 201 23.59 7.50 -28.94
N SER A 202 23.88 8.41 -28.00
CA SER A 202 23.54 9.85 -28.08
C SER A 202 24.18 10.55 -29.29
N GLY A 203 25.30 10.03 -29.81
CA GLY A 203 25.95 10.51 -31.03
C GLY A 203 25.37 9.97 -32.35
N CYS A 204 24.27 9.19 -32.31
CA CYS A 204 23.73 8.57 -33.51
C CYS A 204 23.14 9.62 -34.48
N LEU A 205 23.79 9.78 -35.63
CA LEU A 205 23.29 10.62 -36.73
C LEU A 205 22.27 9.90 -37.64
N GLY A 206 21.90 8.66 -37.29
CA GLY A 206 20.99 7.81 -38.04
C GLY A 206 19.84 7.25 -37.21
N THR A 207 19.39 6.03 -37.49
CA THR A 207 18.28 5.40 -36.76
C THR A 207 18.82 4.63 -35.56
N VAL A 208 18.32 4.92 -34.36
CA VAL A 208 18.58 4.08 -33.19
C VAL A 208 17.52 2.99 -33.11
N ILE A 209 17.95 1.74 -33.22
CA ILE A 209 17.13 0.55 -33.04
C ILE A 209 17.32 0.05 -31.61
N ALA A 210 16.26 0.06 -30.81
CA ALA A 210 16.24 -0.58 -29.51
C ALA A 210 15.76 -2.03 -29.66
N THR A 211 16.57 -2.99 -29.22
CA THR A 211 16.25 -4.41 -29.19
C THR A 211 16.26 -4.91 -27.75
N THR A 212 15.17 -5.53 -27.33
CA THR A 212 15.13 -6.28 -26.07
C THR A 212 16.05 -7.50 -26.15
N ALA A 213 17.00 -7.59 -25.22
CA ALA A 213 17.78 -8.79 -24.96
C ALA A 213 17.57 -9.25 -23.52
N TYR A 214 17.75 -10.55 -23.27
CA TYR A 214 17.70 -11.11 -21.93
C TYR A 214 19.13 -11.33 -21.44
N GLU A 215 19.56 -10.57 -20.44
CA GLU A 215 20.82 -10.79 -19.77
C GLU A 215 20.60 -11.70 -18.57
N ALA A 216 21.37 -12.77 -18.49
CA ALA A 216 21.29 -13.68 -17.37
C ALA A 216 22.05 -13.10 -16.18
N TYR A 217 21.42 -13.05 -15.00
CA TYR A 217 22.11 -12.68 -13.77
C TYR A 217 22.19 -13.87 -12.80
N PRO A 218 23.30 -14.01 -12.07
CA PRO A 218 23.45 -15.08 -11.11
C PRO A 218 22.64 -14.80 -9.84
N CYS A 219 22.36 -15.86 -9.08
CA CYS A 219 21.84 -15.73 -7.72
C CYS A 219 22.91 -15.23 -6.74
N ASP A 220 22.54 -14.91 -5.50
CA ASP A 220 23.48 -14.36 -4.49
C ASP A 220 24.69 -15.27 -4.20
N CYS A 221 24.63 -16.54 -4.57
CA CYS A 221 25.74 -17.49 -4.49
C CYS A 221 26.57 -17.62 -5.79
N GLY A 222 26.32 -16.78 -6.80
CA GLY A 222 27.06 -16.79 -8.07
C GLY A 222 26.62 -17.85 -9.09
N HIS A 223 25.51 -18.57 -8.86
CA HIS A 223 25.00 -19.56 -9.82
C HIS A 223 24.14 -18.90 -10.89
N MET A 224 24.31 -19.27 -12.16
CA MET A 224 23.56 -18.72 -13.28
C MET A 224 22.20 -19.42 -13.46
N PRO A 225 21.25 -18.86 -14.24
CA PRO A 225 19.90 -19.44 -14.42
C PRO A 225 19.87 -20.85 -15.01
N TRP A 226 20.95 -21.26 -15.70
CA TRP A 226 21.11 -22.61 -16.24
C TRP A 226 21.77 -23.59 -15.26
N ASP A 227 22.18 -23.13 -14.08
CA ASP A 227 22.74 -23.98 -13.03
C ASP A 227 21.62 -24.45 -12.09
N ASN A 228 21.38 -25.76 -12.04
CA ASN A 228 20.32 -26.38 -11.23
C ASN A 228 20.59 -26.36 -9.71
N THR A 229 21.51 -25.53 -9.22
CA THR A 229 22.09 -25.62 -7.86
C THR A 229 21.72 -24.47 -6.94
N CYS A 230 20.88 -23.52 -7.35
CA CYS A 230 20.53 -22.39 -6.48
C CYS A 230 19.46 -22.77 -5.42
N GLN A 231 19.77 -23.70 -4.51
CA GLN A 231 18.97 -23.97 -3.31
C GLN A 231 19.74 -23.51 -2.06
N GLY A 232 19.25 -22.47 -1.37
CA GLY A 232 19.63 -22.19 0.02
C GLY A 232 20.57 -21.01 0.29
N CYS A 233 20.57 -19.98 -0.55
CA CYS A 233 21.40 -18.80 -0.36
C CYS A 233 20.72 -17.76 0.53
N THR A 234 20.97 -17.83 1.84
CA THR A 234 20.42 -16.93 2.89
C THR A 234 18.90 -17.04 3.12
N THR A 235 18.41 -16.39 4.17
CA THR A 235 16.99 -16.36 4.55
C THR A 235 16.11 -15.54 3.61
N ASN A 236 16.71 -14.82 2.64
CA ASN A 236 15.98 -14.07 1.60
C ASN A 236 16.78 -14.04 0.27
N PRO A 237 16.88 -15.16 -0.47
CA PRO A 237 17.74 -15.26 -1.65
C PRO A 237 17.22 -14.43 -2.84
N LYS A 238 18.10 -13.67 -3.51
CA LYS A 238 17.89 -13.27 -4.91
C LYS A 238 18.09 -14.51 -5.78
N TRP A 239 17.03 -15.00 -6.41
CA TRP A 239 17.05 -16.16 -7.31
C TRP A 239 17.73 -15.82 -8.64
N PRO A 240 18.40 -16.78 -9.31
CA PRO A 240 19.01 -16.50 -10.60
C PRO A 240 17.90 -16.32 -11.63
N GLY A 241 18.05 -15.34 -12.50
CA GLY A 241 17.02 -15.03 -13.49
C GLY A 241 17.59 -14.40 -14.73
N PHE A 242 16.69 -14.03 -15.61
CA PHE A 242 16.99 -13.16 -16.72
C PHE A 242 16.44 -11.78 -16.37
N GLU A 243 17.25 -10.76 -16.55
CA GLU A 243 16.75 -9.39 -16.57
C GLU A 243 16.68 -8.93 -18.02
N GLU A 244 15.64 -8.18 -18.33
CA GLU A 244 15.49 -7.58 -19.64
C GLU A 244 16.44 -6.40 -19.73
N VAL A 245 17.34 -6.42 -20.70
CA VAL A 245 18.22 -5.30 -21.02
C VAL A 245 17.89 -4.78 -22.41
N ILE A 246 17.74 -3.47 -22.53
CA ILE A 246 17.54 -2.83 -23.83
C ILE A 246 18.92 -2.63 -24.43
N MET A 247 19.15 -3.24 -25.59
CA MET A 247 20.34 -2.98 -26.39
C MET A 247 20.01 -2.01 -27.50
N TYR A 248 20.86 -1.03 -27.70
CA TYR A 248 20.73 -0.04 -28.76
C TYR A 248 21.73 -0.36 -29.87
N THR A 249 21.28 -0.17 -31.10
CA THR A 249 22.12 -0.16 -32.29
C THR A 249 21.87 1.15 -33.01
N CYS A 250 22.94 1.87 -33.31
CA CYS A 250 22.86 3.01 -34.21
C CYS A 250 23.13 2.53 -35.65
N GLU A 251 22.15 2.65 -36.52
CA GLU A 251 22.35 2.54 -37.96
C GLU A 251 22.66 3.93 -38.51
N GLU A 252 23.95 4.28 -38.51
CA GLU A 252 24.44 5.56 -39.01
C GLU A 252 24.23 5.67 -40.53
N SER A 253 23.57 6.74 -40.95
CA SER A 253 23.42 7.14 -42.34
C SER A 253 24.69 7.88 -42.80
N TRP A 254 25.82 7.20 -42.99
CA TRP A 254 27.02 7.85 -43.53
C TRP A 254 26.90 8.08 -45.04
N ASP A 255 26.96 9.34 -45.47
CA ASP A 255 27.25 9.69 -46.86
C ASP A 255 28.76 9.65 -47.10
N ILE A 256 29.25 8.58 -47.74
CA ILE A 256 30.68 8.40 -48.08
C ILE A 256 31.16 9.42 -49.14
N ASN A 257 30.29 10.26 -49.71
CA ASN A 257 30.66 11.25 -50.71
C ASN A 257 30.66 12.70 -50.22
N ASP A 258 30.68 12.98 -48.91
CA ASP A 258 30.90 14.35 -48.42
C ASP A 258 32.31 14.86 -48.83
N PRO A 259 32.43 15.86 -49.73
CA PRO A 259 33.70 16.40 -50.16
C PRO A 259 34.40 17.27 -49.10
N TYR A 260 33.84 17.39 -47.88
CA TYR A 260 34.46 18.08 -46.74
C TYR A 260 35.01 17.15 -45.65
N ASP A 261 35.32 15.89 -45.97
CA ASP A 261 36.17 15.06 -45.12
C ASP A 261 37.67 15.50 -45.21
N PRO A 262 38.28 16.06 -44.15
CA PRO A 262 39.71 16.36 -44.14
C PRO A 262 40.60 15.11 -43.92
N GLY A 263 40.03 13.90 -43.96
CA GLY A 263 40.69 12.64 -43.59
C GLY A 263 41.33 11.82 -44.71
N ASP A 264 41.06 12.04 -46.00
CA ASP A 264 41.70 11.27 -47.08
C ASP A 264 43.07 11.84 -47.49
N THR A 265 44.06 11.68 -46.60
CA THR A 265 45.44 11.49 -47.04
C THR A 265 46.02 10.27 -46.35
N GLY A 266 46.00 9.15 -47.09
CA GLY A 266 46.28 7.82 -46.59
C GLY A 266 47.51 7.66 -45.68
N ASN A 267 47.30 6.97 -44.56
CA ASN A 267 48.26 6.10 -43.91
C ASN A 267 47.52 5.14 -42.96
N PRO A 268 47.82 3.83 -42.91
CA PRO A 268 47.17 2.92 -41.98
C PRO A 268 47.87 3.03 -40.63
N GLY A 269 47.35 3.86 -39.74
CA GLY A 269 47.87 4.04 -38.40
C GLY A 269 46.76 4.46 -37.46
N GLY A 270 46.49 3.62 -36.45
CA GLY A 270 45.39 3.78 -35.51
C GLY A 270 45.24 5.19 -34.95
N GLY A 271 44.05 5.74 -35.16
CA GLY A 271 43.50 6.84 -34.36
C GLY A 271 42.42 6.24 -33.48
N SER A 272 42.66 6.26 -32.18
CA SER A 272 41.65 5.96 -31.16
C SER A 272 40.43 6.84 -31.39
N LEU A 273 39.23 6.26 -31.34
CA LEU A 273 37.99 7.00 -31.16
C LEU A 273 38.16 7.95 -29.96
N PRO A 274 37.58 9.17 -29.99
CA PRO A 274 37.54 10.00 -28.80
C PRO A 274 36.93 9.20 -27.66
N ASP A 275 37.61 9.21 -26.53
CA ASP A 275 37.15 8.69 -25.25
C ASP A 275 35.76 9.25 -24.95
N PRO A 276 34.70 8.42 -24.79
CA PRO A 276 33.38 8.90 -24.42
C PRO A 276 33.42 9.36 -22.96
N THR A 277 33.72 10.64 -22.76
CA THR A 277 33.79 11.23 -21.43
C THR A 277 32.38 11.58 -20.96
N GLU A 278 31.87 10.80 -19.99
CA GLU A 278 30.71 11.09 -19.13
C GLU A 278 29.40 11.48 -19.85
N ASP A 279 28.90 10.58 -20.70
CA ASP A 279 27.61 10.73 -21.37
C ASP A 279 26.51 9.91 -20.67
N ASP A 280 25.75 10.54 -19.77
CA ASP A 280 24.45 9.98 -19.36
C ASP A 280 23.51 9.93 -20.60
N PRO A 281 22.88 8.77 -20.88
CA PRO A 281 22.03 8.56 -22.07
C PRO A 281 20.78 9.45 -22.05
N SER A 282 20.25 9.82 -23.22
CA SER A 282 18.93 10.43 -23.33
C SER A 282 17.87 9.45 -22.78
N ILE A 283 17.07 9.90 -21.82
CA ILE A 283 16.02 9.10 -21.17
C ILE A 283 14.67 9.53 -21.74
N THR A 284 14.05 8.65 -22.51
CA THR A 284 12.65 8.80 -22.93
C THR A 284 11.76 7.89 -22.07
N VAL A 285 10.55 8.38 -21.73
CA VAL A 285 9.55 7.61 -20.98
C VAL A 285 8.35 7.41 -21.89
N THR A 286 8.00 6.16 -22.18
CA THR A 286 6.87 5.87 -23.06
C THR A 286 5.55 6.30 -22.41
N ILE A 287 4.78 7.17 -23.08
CA ILE A 287 3.34 7.34 -22.86
C ILE A 287 2.59 6.40 -23.80
N ARG A 288 1.80 5.48 -23.24
CA ARG A 288 1.00 4.51 -24.01
C ARG A 288 -0.33 5.12 -24.50
N PRO A 289 -0.96 4.55 -25.54
CA PRO A 289 -2.23 5.04 -26.05
C PRO A 289 -3.39 5.03 -25.07
N GLU A 290 -3.34 4.15 -24.06
CA GLU A 290 -4.39 3.93 -23.05
C GLU A 290 -4.08 4.59 -21.70
N GLU A 291 -2.95 5.29 -21.58
CA GLU A 291 -2.68 6.14 -20.42
C GLU A 291 -3.67 7.31 -20.42
N CYS A 292 -4.27 7.53 -19.26
CA CYS A 292 -5.60 8.10 -19.19
C CYS A 292 -5.62 9.56 -19.53
N THR A 293 -6.56 9.97 -20.36
CA THR A 293 -6.72 11.37 -20.73
C THR A 293 -7.33 12.22 -19.60
N GLU A 294 -7.71 11.61 -18.48
CA GLU A 294 -8.35 12.25 -17.33
C GLU A 294 -7.71 11.78 -16.02
N ARG A 295 -7.41 12.73 -15.14
CA ARG A 295 -6.83 12.48 -13.81
C ARG A 295 -7.87 11.83 -12.91
N VAL A 296 -7.58 10.63 -12.39
CA VAL A 296 -8.42 9.98 -11.39
C VAL A 296 -8.14 10.64 -10.03
N THR A 297 -9.17 11.11 -9.33
CA THR A 297 -9.00 11.69 -7.99
C THR A 297 -8.57 10.60 -7.02
N GLY A 298 -7.39 10.73 -6.42
CA GLY A 298 -6.84 9.76 -5.47
C GLY A 298 -5.74 8.87 -6.02
N ASP A 299 -5.52 8.89 -7.34
CA ASP A 299 -4.42 8.22 -8.03
C ASP A 299 -3.11 9.00 -7.77
N LEU A 300 -2.22 8.37 -6.99
CA LEU A 300 -0.97 8.91 -6.48
C LEU A 300 0.22 8.58 -7.39
N ASP A 301 0.19 7.43 -8.08
CA ASP A 301 1.30 6.97 -8.91
C ASP A 301 1.13 7.28 -10.42
N GLY A 302 -0.08 7.69 -10.83
CA GLY A 302 -0.41 8.11 -12.17
C GLY A 302 -0.59 6.94 -13.15
N ASP A 303 -0.93 5.75 -12.66
CA ASP A 303 -1.32 4.58 -13.46
C ASP A 303 -2.81 4.59 -13.87
N CYS A 304 -3.57 5.55 -13.34
CA CYS A 304 -5.01 5.75 -13.49
C CYS A 304 -5.93 4.63 -13.00
N ALA A 305 -5.41 3.68 -12.24
CA ALA A 305 -6.22 2.89 -11.36
C ALA A 305 -6.32 3.62 -10.01
N LEU A 306 -7.23 3.14 -9.16
CA LEU A 306 -7.04 3.30 -7.73
C LEU A 306 -6.66 1.91 -7.26
N ASP A 307 -5.41 1.75 -6.83
CA ASP A 307 -5.03 0.52 -6.17
C ASP A 307 -5.66 0.44 -4.76
N ALA A 308 -5.40 -0.67 -4.06
CA ALA A 308 -5.97 -0.88 -2.72
C ALA A 308 -5.45 0.15 -1.69
N TYR A 309 -4.22 0.66 -1.87
CA TYR A 309 -3.59 1.65 -1.01
C TYR A 309 -4.21 3.04 -1.21
N GLU A 310 -4.32 3.47 -2.46
CA GLU A 310 -4.89 4.75 -2.87
C GLU A 310 -6.38 4.83 -2.51
N LEU A 311 -7.13 3.75 -2.73
CA LEU A 311 -8.51 3.65 -2.30
C LEU A 311 -8.64 3.71 -0.77
N CYS A 312 -7.70 3.09 -0.05
CA CYS A 312 -7.65 3.15 1.41
C CYS A 312 -7.41 4.58 1.93
N LEU A 313 -6.45 5.31 1.35
CA LEU A 313 -6.16 6.71 1.70
C LEU A 313 -7.33 7.64 1.34
N LEU A 314 -7.96 7.42 0.19
CA LEU A 314 -9.12 8.20 -0.25
C LEU A 314 -10.30 8.08 0.73
N ASN A 315 -10.40 6.96 1.44
CA ASN A 315 -11.38 6.72 2.50
C ASN A 315 -10.98 7.32 3.87
N GLY A 316 -9.88 8.06 3.95
CA GLY A 316 -9.46 8.81 5.14
C GLY A 316 -8.72 7.99 6.19
N ASN A 317 -8.22 6.80 5.85
CA ASN A 317 -7.34 6.03 6.72
C ASN A 317 -5.92 6.63 6.71
N ASP A 318 -5.14 6.37 7.75
CA ASP A 318 -3.74 6.76 7.78
C ASP A 318 -2.87 5.87 6.90
N GLN A 319 -1.63 6.31 6.67
CA GLN A 319 -0.68 5.64 5.79
C GLN A 319 -0.32 4.22 6.28
N GLU A 320 -0.22 4.01 7.59
CA GLU A 320 0.18 2.71 8.16
C GLU A 320 -0.90 1.64 7.93
N VAL A 321 -2.17 2.02 8.09
CA VAL A 321 -3.31 1.15 7.75
C VAL A 321 -3.31 0.83 6.26
N CYS A 322 -3.06 1.82 5.41
CA CYS A 322 -3.08 1.62 3.97
C CYS A 322 -1.90 0.80 3.46
N ASP A 323 -0.71 0.95 4.03
CA ASP A 323 0.45 0.12 3.72
C ASP A 323 0.13 -1.37 3.96
N CYS A 324 -0.54 -1.69 5.07
CA CYS A 324 -0.97 -3.06 5.34
C CYS A 324 -2.03 -3.59 4.34
N VAL A 325 -2.94 -2.72 3.87
CA VAL A 325 -3.92 -3.10 2.83
C VAL A 325 -3.22 -3.34 1.50
N ALA A 326 -2.21 -2.54 1.18
CA ALA A 326 -1.37 -2.72 -0.01
C ALA A 326 -0.67 -4.08 -0.02
N ASP A 327 -0.28 -4.59 1.16
CA ASP A 327 0.28 -5.93 1.35
C ASP A 327 -0.74 -7.08 1.18
N GLY A 328 -1.99 -6.76 0.83
CA GLY A 328 -3.05 -7.72 0.52
C GLY A 328 -3.86 -8.21 1.72
N ASN A 329 -3.71 -7.57 2.88
CA ASN A 329 -4.54 -7.85 4.05
C ASN A 329 -5.90 -7.14 3.95
N GLU A 330 -6.92 -7.62 4.66
CA GLU A 330 -8.19 -6.91 4.74
C GLU A 330 -8.01 -5.63 5.57
N LEU A 331 -8.67 -4.52 5.20
CA LEU A 331 -8.60 -3.24 5.92
C LEU A 331 -8.84 -3.37 7.43
N LEU A 332 -9.67 -4.33 7.84
CA LEU A 332 -9.95 -4.63 9.25
C LEU A 332 -8.78 -5.26 10.00
N ASP A 333 -7.93 -6.01 9.33
CA ASP A 333 -6.72 -6.59 9.92
C ASP A 333 -5.60 -5.55 10.03
N CYS A 334 -5.69 -4.50 9.20
CA CYS A 334 -4.70 -3.42 9.08
C CYS A 334 -4.93 -2.25 10.02
N ILE A 335 -6.18 -2.01 10.37
CA ILE A 335 -6.48 -1.17 11.53
C ILE A 335 -6.02 -2.00 12.72
N GLU A 336 -4.87 -1.64 13.33
CA GLU A 336 -4.36 -2.32 14.53
C GLU A 336 -5.54 -2.68 15.42
N PRO A 337 -5.65 -3.93 15.93
CA PRO A 337 -6.78 -4.36 16.71
C PRO A 337 -6.93 -3.37 17.87
N LYS A 338 -7.89 -2.45 17.72
CA LYS A 338 -8.12 -1.40 18.71
C LYS A 338 -8.17 -2.11 20.03
N THR A 339 -7.30 -1.71 20.95
CA THR A 339 -7.31 -2.28 22.28
C THR A 339 -8.75 -2.21 22.79
N ASP A 340 -9.19 -3.20 23.55
CA ASP A 340 -10.56 -3.18 24.07
C ASP A 340 -10.89 -1.82 24.74
N CYS A 341 -9.91 -1.20 25.40
CA CYS A 341 -9.98 0.16 25.93
C CYS A 341 -10.31 1.23 24.87
N GLU A 342 -9.62 1.25 23.73
CA GLU A 342 -9.93 2.17 22.61
C GLU A 342 -11.31 1.92 22.02
N SER A 343 -11.75 0.65 21.96
CA SER A 343 -13.10 0.33 21.50
C SER A 343 -14.16 0.95 22.43
N LEU A 344 -13.92 0.95 23.75
CA LEU A 344 -14.81 1.56 24.73
C LEU A 344 -14.83 3.09 24.64
N SER A 345 -13.69 3.73 24.39
CA SER A 345 -13.63 5.18 24.22
C SER A 345 -14.45 5.64 22.99
N LEU A 346 -14.43 4.85 21.91
CA LEU A 346 -15.26 5.08 20.71
C LEU A 346 -16.75 4.90 20.94
N LEU A 347 -17.16 4.05 21.88
CA LEU A 347 -18.58 3.97 22.26
C LEU A 347 -19.05 5.31 22.86
N VAL A 348 -18.20 5.98 23.64
CA VAL A 348 -18.53 7.25 24.31
C VAL A 348 -18.37 8.45 23.39
N ALA A 349 -17.46 8.39 22.40
CA ALA A 349 -17.19 9.47 21.46
C ALA A 349 -18.46 9.98 20.76
N ASN A 350 -18.51 11.31 20.58
CA ASN A 350 -19.63 12.04 19.95
C ASN A 350 -19.21 12.67 18.60
N ASP A 351 -18.24 12.07 17.93
CA ASP A 351 -17.88 12.41 16.56
C ASP A 351 -18.74 11.60 15.55
N SER A 352 -18.41 11.72 14.26
CA SER A 352 -19.14 11.05 13.18
C SER A 352 -19.14 9.52 13.32
N LEU A 353 -18.06 8.94 13.85
CA LEU A 353 -17.85 7.49 13.97
C LEU A 353 -18.24 6.92 15.34
N GLY A 354 -18.17 7.74 16.39
CA GLY A 354 -18.46 7.34 17.76
C GLY A 354 -19.93 6.99 18.00
N SER A 355 -20.18 6.03 18.89
CA SER A 355 -21.55 5.52 19.13
C SER A 355 -22.40 6.46 19.99
N ASN A 356 -21.78 7.46 20.61
CA ASN A 356 -22.42 8.43 21.50
C ASN A 356 -23.39 7.75 22.50
N ILE A 357 -22.91 6.73 23.24
CA ILE A 357 -23.77 5.99 24.17
C ILE A 357 -24.16 6.79 25.42
N LEU A 358 -23.45 7.88 25.72
CA LEU A 358 -23.60 8.62 26.97
C LEU A 358 -25.04 9.12 27.24
N PRO A 359 -25.76 9.73 26.28
CA PRO A 359 -27.16 10.10 26.46
C PRO A 359 -28.08 8.90 26.77
N ILE A 360 -27.79 7.73 26.20
CA ILE A 360 -28.57 6.50 26.43
C ILE A 360 -28.28 5.94 27.82
N VAL A 361 -27.02 5.84 28.22
CA VAL A 361 -26.64 5.41 29.58
C VAL A 361 -27.25 6.33 30.63
N ASN A 362 -27.25 7.65 30.41
CA ASN A 362 -27.88 8.59 31.33
C ASN A 362 -29.41 8.42 31.40
N GLN A 363 -30.07 8.11 30.28
CA GLN A 363 -31.51 7.75 30.31
C GLN A 363 -31.75 6.48 31.12
N LEU A 364 -30.94 5.44 30.93
CA LEU A 364 -31.05 4.19 31.68
C LEU A 364 -30.79 4.38 33.18
N ARG A 365 -29.85 5.26 33.58
CA ARG A 365 -29.64 5.63 35.00
C ARG A 365 -30.90 6.18 35.66
N THR A 366 -31.75 6.91 34.92
CA THR A 366 -33.03 7.41 35.46
C THR A 366 -34.07 6.32 35.71
N LYS A 367 -33.82 5.09 35.25
CA LYS A 367 -34.69 3.92 35.37
C LYS A 367 -34.28 2.97 36.49
N LEU A 368 -33.31 3.33 37.33
CA LEU A 368 -32.78 2.49 38.41
C LEU A 368 -33.59 2.61 39.72
N GLY A 369 -34.89 2.30 39.68
CA GLY A 369 -35.75 2.32 40.86
C GLY A 369 -35.75 1.01 41.68
N THR A 370 -36.35 1.09 42.88
CA THR A 370 -36.55 -0.08 43.76
C THR A 370 -37.73 -0.91 43.24
N ASN A 371 -37.48 -2.17 42.89
CA ASN A 371 -38.44 -3.11 42.27
C ASN A 371 -38.79 -2.83 40.81
N ASP A 372 -38.03 -1.97 40.14
CA ASP A 372 -38.20 -1.77 38.71
C ASP A 372 -37.74 -3.02 37.95
N ASN A 373 -38.44 -3.32 36.86
CA ASN A 373 -37.93 -4.24 35.87
C ASN A 373 -36.63 -3.69 35.27
N GLU A 374 -35.83 -4.58 34.73
CA GLU A 374 -34.63 -4.19 34.01
C GLU A 374 -35.00 -3.51 32.69
N TRP A 375 -34.35 -2.39 32.36
CA TRP A 375 -34.51 -1.68 31.10
C TRP A 375 -33.32 -1.95 30.19
N SER A 376 -33.53 -1.98 28.88
CA SER A 376 -32.45 -2.22 27.93
C SER A 376 -32.67 -1.55 26.58
N ILE A 377 -31.59 -1.47 25.81
CA ILE A 377 -31.60 -1.09 24.40
C ILE A 377 -30.50 -1.85 23.66
N SER A 378 -30.80 -2.31 22.46
CA SER A 378 -29.83 -2.97 21.58
C SER A 378 -29.17 -1.95 20.66
N TYR A 379 -27.98 -2.27 20.17
CA TYR A 379 -27.21 -1.47 19.24
C TYR A 379 -26.98 -2.26 17.96
N GLU A 380 -27.19 -1.59 16.83
CA GLU A 380 -26.90 -2.13 15.51
C GLU A 380 -25.83 -1.29 14.82
N ASN A 381 -25.11 -1.92 13.91
CA ASN A 381 -24.13 -1.28 13.06
C ASN A 381 -24.80 -0.80 11.77
N VAL A 382 -24.62 0.48 11.44
CA VAL A 382 -25.16 1.10 10.23
C VAL A 382 -24.05 1.76 9.42
N TRP A 383 -24.23 1.75 8.11
CA TRP A 383 -23.39 2.48 7.15
C TRP A 383 -23.97 3.88 6.92
N SER A 384 -23.14 4.91 7.07
CA SER A 384 -23.43 6.30 6.73
C SER A 384 -22.41 6.82 5.70
N GLU A 385 -22.62 8.04 5.20
CA GLU A 385 -21.67 8.72 4.31
C GLU A 385 -20.30 8.93 4.99
N ASP A 386 -20.28 9.10 6.31
CA ASP A 386 -19.06 9.30 7.10
C ASP A 386 -18.38 7.97 7.51
N GLY A 387 -18.92 6.83 7.07
CA GLY A 387 -18.42 5.50 7.38
C GLY A 387 -19.35 4.70 8.30
N ARG A 388 -18.75 3.86 9.14
CA ARG A 388 -19.47 2.86 9.92
C ARG A 388 -19.71 3.35 11.35
N LYS A 389 -20.93 3.20 11.86
CA LYS A 389 -21.31 3.66 13.21
C LYS A 389 -22.22 2.65 13.92
N ASN A 390 -22.05 2.47 15.22
CA ASN A 390 -23.03 1.76 16.05
C ASN A 390 -24.10 2.75 16.52
N VAL A 391 -25.37 2.44 16.25
CA VAL A 391 -26.52 3.27 16.62
C VAL A 391 -27.47 2.49 17.52
N PRO A 392 -28.14 3.17 18.46
CA PRO A 392 -29.17 2.53 19.26
C PRO A 392 -30.36 2.14 18.38
N ASP A 393 -31.03 1.04 18.74
CA ASP A 393 -32.24 0.57 18.09
C ASP A 393 -33.32 1.67 18.03
N THR A 394 -33.53 2.22 16.84
CA THR A 394 -34.44 3.34 16.63
C THR A 394 -35.90 2.91 16.52
N GLU A 395 -36.17 1.65 16.18
CA GLU A 395 -37.53 1.11 16.09
C GLU A 395 -38.10 0.87 17.50
N ASP A 396 -37.27 0.26 18.34
CA ASP A 396 -37.71 -0.25 19.64
C ASP A 396 -37.39 0.70 20.80
N GLY A 397 -36.30 1.46 20.68
CA GLY A 397 -35.79 2.35 21.72
C GLY A 397 -35.44 1.64 23.03
N ILE A 398 -35.44 2.41 24.12
CA ILE A 398 -35.27 1.86 25.48
C ILE A 398 -36.55 1.12 25.89
N ARG A 399 -36.41 -0.16 26.24
CA ARG A 399 -37.53 -1.05 26.58
C ARG A 399 -37.43 -1.60 27.98
N GLU A 400 -38.58 -1.72 28.63
CA GLU A 400 -38.74 -2.43 29.88
C GLU A 400 -38.70 -3.95 29.63
N GLY A 401 -37.95 -4.64 30.47
CA GLY A 401 -37.78 -6.08 30.48
C GLY A 401 -38.98 -6.80 31.08
N THR A 402 -38.93 -8.13 31.01
CA THR A 402 -40.01 -9.00 31.53
C THR A 402 -39.93 -9.20 33.04
N SER A 403 -38.79 -8.89 33.64
CA SER A 403 -38.56 -8.98 35.08
C SER A 403 -37.44 -8.03 35.51
N ARG A 404 -37.14 -8.02 36.81
CA ARG A 404 -36.02 -7.27 37.41
C ARG A 404 -34.63 -7.78 37.05
N THR A 405 -34.57 -8.93 36.40
CA THR A 405 -33.34 -9.69 36.10
C THR A 405 -33.33 -10.20 34.65
N ARG A 406 -34.25 -9.70 33.81
CA ARG A 406 -34.38 -10.11 32.42
C ARG A 406 -34.84 -8.96 31.55
N SER A 407 -33.94 -8.48 30.71
CA SER A 407 -34.25 -7.73 29.50
C SER A 407 -34.25 -8.62 28.26
N LYS A 408 -34.78 -8.10 27.14
CA LYS A 408 -34.70 -8.75 25.84
C LYS A 408 -33.49 -8.20 25.10
N SER A 409 -32.62 -9.08 24.62
CA SER A 409 -31.55 -8.75 23.68
C SER A 409 -31.98 -9.03 22.24
N LYS A 410 -31.39 -8.30 21.29
CA LYS A 410 -31.43 -8.62 19.86
C LYS A 410 -30.06 -9.19 19.43
N SER A 411 -30.10 -10.15 18.53
CA SER A 411 -28.93 -10.69 17.85
C SER A 411 -29.25 -10.82 16.35
N GLY A 412 -28.22 -10.88 15.52
CA GLY A 412 -28.31 -10.95 14.07
C GLY A 412 -27.16 -10.22 13.39
N ASN A 413 -27.12 -10.29 12.07
CA ASN A 413 -25.97 -9.84 11.27
C ASN A 413 -25.50 -8.40 11.52
N LEU A 414 -26.39 -7.51 11.97
CA LEU A 414 -26.09 -6.10 12.23
C LEU A 414 -26.05 -5.74 13.73
N TRP A 415 -26.51 -6.62 14.63
CA TRP A 415 -26.62 -6.30 16.04
C TRP A 415 -25.28 -6.52 16.73
N VAL A 416 -24.69 -5.44 17.24
CA VAL A 416 -23.33 -5.44 17.83
C VAL A 416 -23.35 -5.32 19.34
N GLY A 417 -24.42 -4.88 19.97
CA GLY A 417 -24.38 -4.78 21.43
C GLY A 417 -25.69 -4.51 22.11
N GLN A 418 -25.63 -4.44 23.44
CA GLN A 418 -26.76 -4.13 24.28
C GLN A 418 -26.29 -3.36 25.52
N ILE A 419 -27.10 -2.40 25.96
CA ILE A 419 -26.96 -1.74 27.25
C ILE A 419 -28.22 -2.01 28.05
N HIS A 420 -28.09 -2.53 29.26
CA HIS A 420 -29.23 -2.78 30.15
C HIS A 420 -28.97 -2.27 31.58
N THR A 421 -30.00 -2.22 32.41
CA THR A 421 -29.89 -1.75 33.80
C THR A 421 -29.85 -2.90 34.79
N HIS A 422 -29.11 -2.78 35.88
CA HIS A 422 -29.27 -3.64 37.06
C HIS A 422 -30.02 -2.86 38.15
N PRO A 423 -31.31 -3.14 38.40
CA PRO A 423 -32.13 -2.36 39.34
C PRO A 423 -31.62 -2.38 40.79
N LEU A 424 -32.14 -1.50 41.65
CA LEU A 424 -31.82 -1.54 43.07
C LEU A 424 -32.21 -2.90 43.69
N ASN A 425 -31.36 -3.40 44.60
CA ASN A 425 -31.47 -4.72 45.25
C ASN A 425 -31.32 -5.93 44.31
N THR A 426 -30.72 -5.77 43.13
CA THR A 426 -30.16 -6.89 42.36
C THR A 426 -28.63 -6.90 42.49
N TYR A 427 -27.99 -7.87 41.85
CA TYR A 427 -26.54 -7.84 41.65
C TYR A 427 -26.18 -6.71 40.69
N LYS A 428 -25.03 -6.05 40.92
CA LYS A 428 -24.61 -4.86 40.16
C LYS A 428 -23.75 -5.19 38.92
N VAL A 429 -23.30 -6.44 38.83
CA VAL A 429 -22.43 -6.97 37.79
C VAL A 429 -23.16 -8.06 37.01
N PHE A 430 -22.59 -8.44 35.87
CA PHE A 430 -23.19 -9.39 34.93
C PHE A 430 -23.53 -10.76 35.54
N SER A 431 -24.54 -11.37 34.95
CA SER A 431 -25.00 -12.73 35.20
C SER A 431 -24.48 -13.72 34.16
N TRP A 432 -24.73 -15.01 34.39
CA TRP A 432 -24.44 -16.02 33.36
C TRP A 432 -25.27 -15.82 32.08
N LEU A 433 -26.50 -15.31 32.21
CA LEU A 433 -27.35 -15.00 31.05
C LEU A 433 -26.80 -13.86 30.20
N ASP A 434 -26.11 -12.91 30.83
CA ASP A 434 -25.43 -11.84 30.12
C ASP A 434 -24.27 -12.39 29.27
N LEU A 435 -23.48 -13.32 29.81
CA LEU A 435 -22.44 -14.02 29.04
C LEU A 435 -23.03 -14.80 27.87
N ARG A 436 -24.15 -15.49 28.09
CA ARG A 436 -24.87 -16.18 27.01
C ARG A 436 -25.41 -15.21 25.95
N ALA A 437 -25.93 -14.05 26.36
CA ALA A 437 -26.38 -13.03 25.42
C ALA A 437 -25.21 -12.46 24.60
N LEU A 438 -24.07 -12.19 25.24
CA LEU A 438 -22.84 -11.74 24.57
C LEU A 438 -22.36 -12.77 23.53
N LYS A 439 -22.36 -14.07 23.88
CA LYS A 439 -22.04 -15.15 22.94
C LYS A 439 -22.97 -15.12 21.72
N LEU A 440 -24.28 -15.03 21.93
CA LEU A 440 -25.26 -15.02 20.83
C LEU A 440 -25.10 -13.79 19.92
N ILE A 441 -24.87 -12.61 20.50
CA ILE A 441 -24.60 -11.39 19.72
C ILE A 441 -23.35 -11.60 18.86
N TYR A 442 -22.26 -12.15 19.44
CA TYR A 442 -21.01 -12.38 18.72
C TYR A 442 -21.11 -13.44 17.62
N GLU A 443 -21.84 -14.54 17.86
CA GLU A 443 -22.03 -15.62 16.88
C GLU A 443 -22.90 -15.18 15.69
N ASP A 444 -23.93 -14.39 15.94
CA ASP A 444 -24.90 -13.98 14.92
C ASP A 444 -24.45 -12.76 14.11
N VAL A 445 -23.55 -11.93 14.64
CA VAL A 445 -23.10 -10.72 13.95
C VAL A 445 -22.17 -11.04 12.78
N ASN A 446 -22.21 -10.20 11.74
CA ASN A 446 -21.25 -10.31 10.63
C ASN A 446 -19.80 -10.22 11.14
N ASN A 447 -18.89 -11.01 10.56
CA ASN A 447 -17.48 -11.05 10.95
C ASN A 447 -16.84 -9.66 11.00
N HIS A 448 -17.19 -8.77 10.08
CA HIS A 448 -16.66 -7.41 10.05
C HIS A 448 -17.02 -6.56 11.28
N PHE A 449 -18.06 -6.93 12.03
CA PHE A 449 -18.52 -6.19 13.22
C PHE A 449 -18.19 -6.89 14.55
N LYS A 450 -17.48 -8.02 14.52
CA LYS A 450 -17.16 -8.79 15.75
C LYS A 450 -16.33 -7.99 16.76
N GLN A 451 -15.42 -7.16 16.28
CA GLN A 451 -14.63 -6.25 17.12
C GLN A 451 -15.47 -5.18 17.82
N ASP A 452 -16.64 -4.84 17.26
CA ASP A 452 -17.55 -3.87 17.84
C ASP A 452 -18.48 -4.50 18.88
N VAL A 453 -18.41 -5.82 19.10
CA VAL A 453 -19.33 -6.49 20.00
C VAL A 453 -19.13 -6.04 21.45
N PHE A 454 -20.20 -5.66 22.14
CA PHE A 454 -20.16 -5.25 23.54
C PHE A 454 -21.45 -5.57 24.29
N LEU A 455 -21.33 -5.75 25.61
CA LEU A 455 -22.48 -5.78 26.53
C LEU A 455 -22.20 -4.87 27.72
N MET A 456 -23.17 -4.02 28.08
CA MET A 456 -23.04 -3.07 29.18
C MET A 456 -24.18 -3.18 30.19
N ALA A 457 -23.82 -3.04 31.47
CA ALA A 457 -24.76 -2.98 32.58
C ALA A 457 -24.64 -1.64 33.30
N VAL A 458 -25.75 -0.92 33.41
CA VAL A 458 -25.87 0.35 34.13
C VAL A 458 -26.40 0.04 35.53
N ALA A 459 -25.61 0.33 36.55
CA ALA A 459 -25.90 -0.02 37.93
C ALA A 459 -26.10 1.24 38.81
N PRO A 460 -26.64 1.09 40.04
CA PRO A 460 -26.74 2.18 41.00
C PRO A 460 -25.39 2.83 41.33
N ASN A 461 -25.42 4.02 41.94
CA ASN A 461 -24.23 4.80 42.32
C ASN A 461 -23.35 5.26 41.14
N ASN A 462 -23.96 5.48 39.96
CA ASN A 462 -23.28 5.85 38.72
C ASN A 462 -22.25 4.83 38.22
N GLU A 463 -22.31 3.59 38.70
CA GLU A 463 -21.46 2.52 38.19
C GLU A 463 -21.99 2.06 36.83
N THR A 464 -21.09 1.80 35.89
CA THR A 464 -21.40 1.20 34.60
C THR A 464 -20.33 0.19 34.26
N TYR A 465 -20.75 -1.02 33.95
CA TYR A 465 -19.87 -2.13 33.60
C TYR A 465 -19.95 -2.41 32.11
N ALA A 466 -18.86 -2.90 31.53
CA ALA A 466 -18.81 -3.36 30.15
C ALA A 466 -18.08 -4.70 30.05
N MET A 467 -18.49 -5.54 29.10
CA MET A 467 -17.78 -6.73 28.67
C MET A 467 -17.41 -6.63 27.20
N LYS A 468 -16.20 -7.09 26.88
CA LYS A 468 -15.69 -7.31 25.53
C LYS A 468 -15.26 -8.77 25.39
N VAL A 469 -15.32 -9.30 24.17
CA VAL A 469 -14.85 -10.66 23.87
C VAL A 469 -13.41 -10.57 23.39
N ASN A 470 -12.47 -11.16 24.13
CA ASN A 470 -11.06 -11.22 23.74
C ASN A 470 -10.66 -12.62 23.19
N ASP A 471 -11.39 -13.68 23.58
CA ASP A 471 -11.24 -15.02 23.03
C ASP A 471 -12.62 -15.69 22.89
N ILE A 472 -13.18 -15.63 21.67
CA ILE A 472 -14.48 -16.21 21.38
C ILE A 472 -14.49 -17.74 21.54
N ALA A 473 -13.38 -18.42 21.24
CA ALA A 473 -13.32 -19.88 21.34
C ALA A 473 -13.43 -20.30 22.81
N ALA A 474 -12.76 -19.59 23.71
CA ALA A 474 -12.90 -19.78 25.15
C ALA A 474 -14.33 -19.50 25.62
N LEU A 475 -14.94 -18.38 25.19
CA LEU A 475 -16.30 -18.01 25.58
C LEU A 475 -17.34 -19.07 25.18
N ILE A 476 -17.31 -19.50 23.91
CA ILE A 476 -18.20 -20.54 23.40
C ILE A 476 -17.99 -21.84 24.18
N SER A 477 -16.73 -22.27 24.32
CA SER A 477 -16.41 -23.54 24.98
C SER A 477 -16.85 -23.56 26.44
N LYS A 478 -16.72 -22.46 27.17
CA LYS A 478 -17.08 -22.37 28.59
C LYS A 478 -18.59 -22.36 28.80
N ILE A 479 -19.32 -21.55 28.02
CA ILE A 479 -20.79 -21.51 28.08
C ILE A 479 -21.38 -22.88 27.70
N ASP A 480 -20.86 -23.54 26.67
CA ASP A 480 -21.35 -24.86 26.26
C ASP A 480 -21.03 -25.95 27.29
N ALA A 481 -19.88 -25.84 27.98
CA ALA A 481 -19.53 -26.72 29.08
C ALA A 481 -20.48 -26.54 30.28
N ASP A 482 -20.77 -25.31 30.69
CA ASP A 482 -21.75 -25.03 31.74
C ASP A 482 -23.10 -25.63 31.39
N TRP A 483 -23.57 -25.39 30.16
CA TRP A 483 -24.86 -25.89 29.68
C TRP A 483 -24.94 -27.42 29.65
N THR A 484 -23.84 -28.07 29.27
CA THR A 484 -23.75 -29.53 29.22
C THR A 484 -23.73 -30.14 30.62
N ASN A 485 -23.03 -29.51 31.56
CA ASN A 485 -22.87 -29.97 32.93
C ASN A 485 -24.05 -29.61 33.85
N ALA A 486 -24.87 -28.64 33.45
CA ALA A 486 -26.04 -28.22 34.21
C ALA A 486 -27.06 -29.35 34.40
N SER A 487 -27.55 -29.46 35.63
CA SER A 487 -28.62 -30.39 36.00
C SER A 487 -29.95 -29.97 35.39
N GLY A 488 -30.83 -30.95 35.14
CA GLY A 488 -32.16 -30.71 34.58
C GLY A 488 -32.34 -31.27 33.17
N THR A 489 -33.60 -31.36 32.76
CA THR A 489 -34.04 -31.95 31.48
C THR A 489 -34.56 -30.90 30.51
N THR A 490 -34.99 -29.75 31.00
CA THR A 490 -35.44 -28.61 30.19
C THR A 490 -34.42 -27.48 30.20
N ASN A 491 -34.47 -26.60 29.20
CA ASN A 491 -33.61 -25.41 29.14
C ASN A 491 -33.78 -24.52 30.38
N GLN A 492 -35.01 -24.37 30.88
CA GLN A 492 -35.29 -23.56 32.06
C GLN A 492 -34.72 -24.17 33.34
N GLU A 493 -34.75 -25.50 33.49
CA GLU A 493 -34.14 -26.18 34.65
C GLU A 493 -32.62 -26.03 34.64
N LYS A 494 -31.98 -26.22 33.47
CA LYS A 494 -30.54 -26.04 33.30
C LYS A 494 -30.08 -24.62 33.60
N GLU A 495 -30.80 -23.65 33.06
CA GLU A 495 -30.54 -22.24 33.30
C GLU A 495 -30.65 -21.89 34.78
N SER A 496 -31.70 -22.39 35.46
CA SER A 496 -31.86 -22.20 36.90
C SER A 496 -30.76 -22.87 37.72
N ASP A 497 -30.22 -24.02 37.29
CA ASP A 497 -29.11 -24.71 37.96
C ASP A 497 -27.81 -23.89 37.87
N ILE A 498 -27.50 -23.35 36.68
CA ILE A 498 -26.33 -22.50 36.47
C ILE A 498 -26.47 -21.18 37.25
N GLU A 499 -27.63 -20.52 37.15
CA GLU A 499 -27.91 -19.28 37.88
C GLU A 499 -27.78 -19.48 39.40
N LYS A 500 -28.16 -20.66 39.91
CA LYS A 500 -28.02 -20.96 41.33
C LYS A 500 -26.57 -20.94 41.80
N VAL A 501 -25.63 -21.48 41.01
CA VAL A 501 -24.19 -21.44 41.33
C VAL A 501 -23.71 -20.00 41.48
N MET A 502 -24.10 -19.13 40.54
CA MET A 502 -23.81 -17.70 40.59
C MET A 502 -24.45 -17.02 41.80
N VAL A 503 -25.74 -17.25 42.05
CA VAL A 503 -26.48 -16.68 43.19
C VAL A 503 -25.82 -17.07 44.51
N ASP A 504 -25.46 -18.34 44.67
CA ASP A 504 -24.79 -18.84 45.87
C ASP A 504 -23.46 -18.10 46.07
N LYS A 505 -22.64 -17.97 45.01
CA LYS A 505 -21.36 -17.26 45.05
C LYS A 505 -21.52 -15.77 45.36
N TYR A 506 -22.47 -15.09 44.73
CA TYR A 506 -22.71 -13.67 44.93
C TYR A 506 -23.32 -13.37 46.30
N SER A 507 -24.16 -14.26 46.84
CA SER A 507 -24.81 -14.07 48.13
C SER A 507 -23.84 -14.09 49.32
N ILE A 508 -22.73 -14.81 49.20
CA ILE A 508 -21.69 -14.91 50.24
C ILE A 508 -20.53 -13.94 50.02
N SER A 509 -20.39 -13.37 48.82
CA SER A 509 -19.30 -12.47 48.51
C SER A 509 -19.58 -11.04 49.00
N SER A 510 -18.59 -10.44 49.66
CA SER A 510 -18.60 -9.00 49.95
C SER A 510 -18.21 -8.14 48.74
N ASN A 511 -17.62 -8.75 47.71
CA ASN A 511 -17.18 -8.07 46.49
C ASN A 511 -17.73 -8.81 45.25
N GLN A 512 -18.75 -8.24 44.63
CA GLN A 512 -19.40 -8.84 43.45
C GLN A 512 -18.50 -8.82 42.21
N GLU A 513 -17.61 -7.83 42.06
CA GLU A 513 -16.65 -7.76 40.95
C GLU A 513 -15.66 -8.92 41.03
N GLN A 514 -15.12 -9.19 42.23
CA GLN A 514 -14.26 -10.35 42.48
C GLN A 514 -15.02 -11.66 42.22
N ALA A 515 -16.24 -11.78 42.73
CA ALA A 515 -17.04 -13.01 42.56
C ALA A 515 -17.37 -13.29 41.10
N PHE A 516 -17.63 -12.25 40.30
CA PHE A 516 -17.81 -12.37 38.84
C PHE A 516 -16.53 -12.88 38.18
N LEU A 517 -15.38 -12.26 38.46
CA LEU A 517 -14.11 -12.66 37.87
C LEU A 517 -13.65 -14.07 38.30
N GLU A 518 -13.93 -14.48 39.53
CA GLU A 518 -13.63 -15.84 39.99
C GLU A 518 -14.50 -16.91 39.28
N LEU A 519 -15.72 -16.56 38.87
CA LEU A 519 -16.60 -17.47 38.14
C LEU A 519 -16.30 -17.47 36.64
N TYR A 520 -16.05 -16.28 36.06
CA TYR A 520 -16.14 -16.06 34.62
C TYR A 520 -14.94 -15.34 34.00
N GLY A 521 -13.93 -14.95 34.79
CA GLY A 521 -12.76 -14.22 34.29
C GLY A 521 -11.93 -15.00 33.28
N ASP A 522 -12.06 -16.34 33.22
CA ASP A 522 -11.38 -17.20 32.25
C ASP A 522 -12.26 -17.60 31.05
N TYR A 523 -13.38 -16.89 30.83
CA TYR A 523 -14.34 -17.17 29.74
C TYR A 523 -13.96 -16.46 28.43
N GLY A 524 -12.74 -15.96 28.28
CA GLY A 524 -12.37 -15.20 27.07
C GLY A 524 -13.13 -13.88 26.95
N ILE A 525 -13.33 -13.20 28.09
CA ILE A 525 -13.90 -11.87 28.17
C ILE A 525 -12.99 -10.92 28.94
N SER A 526 -13.04 -9.65 28.58
CA SER A 526 -12.44 -8.56 29.34
C SER A 526 -13.56 -7.79 30.08
N PHE A 527 -13.33 -7.41 31.33
CA PHE A 527 -14.35 -6.81 32.22
C PHE A 527 -13.96 -5.40 32.66
N TYR A 528 -14.82 -4.42 32.42
CA TYR A 528 -14.51 -3.01 32.64
C TYR A 528 -15.53 -2.34 33.55
N LYS A 529 -15.09 -1.27 34.24
CA LYS A 529 -15.94 -0.41 35.08
C LYS A 529 -15.64 1.07 34.85
N ALA A 530 -16.68 1.87 34.72
CA ALA A 530 -16.66 3.32 34.88
C ALA A 530 -17.53 3.72 36.07
N THR A 531 -17.16 4.78 36.78
CA THR A 531 -17.86 5.26 37.98
C THR A 531 -18.28 6.73 37.88
N ASP A 532 -17.90 7.41 36.80
CA ASP A 532 -18.27 8.79 36.57
C ASP A 532 -19.50 8.90 35.66
N ALA A 533 -20.18 10.05 35.76
CA ALA A 533 -21.38 10.29 34.97
C ALA A 533 -21.08 10.34 33.45
N ASN A 534 -19.84 10.64 33.04
CA ASN A 534 -19.48 10.84 31.64
C ASN A 534 -18.82 9.61 31.00
N LEU A 535 -18.65 8.50 31.74
CA LEU A 535 -17.95 7.30 31.28
C LEU A 535 -16.52 7.61 30.81
N SER A 536 -15.89 8.59 31.46
CA SER A 536 -14.56 9.10 31.15
C SER A 536 -13.45 8.46 31.98
N ASN A 537 -13.78 7.49 32.84
CA ASN A 537 -12.80 6.82 33.71
C ASN A 537 -12.86 5.28 33.67
N TRP A 538 -12.93 4.68 32.48
CA TRP A 538 -12.93 3.22 32.38
C TRP A 538 -11.67 2.61 33.00
N LYS A 539 -11.89 1.50 33.69
CA LYS A 539 -10.83 0.67 34.25
C LYS A 539 -11.10 -0.78 33.88
N LEU A 540 -10.07 -1.46 33.38
CA LEU A 540 -10.04 -2.91 33.27
C LEU A 540 -9.97 -3.51 34.68
N LEU A 541 -10.78 -4.53 34.93
CA LEU A 541 -10.87 -5.25 36.20
C LEU A 541 -10.37 -6.67 36.03
N GLU A 542 -9.36 -7.04 36.81
CA GLU A 542 -8.73 -8.37 36.76
C GLU A 542 -8.48 -8.89 38.18
N LEU A 543 -8.42 -10.21 38.36
CA LEU A 543 -7.95 -10.78 39.63
C LEU A 543 -6.44 -10.61 39.75
N ASP A 544 -5.96 -10.26 40.93
CA ASP A 544 -4.52 -10.29 41.21
C ASP A 544 -4.00 -11.73 41.08
N GLU A 545 -3.03 -11.95 40.20
CA GLU A 545 -2.41 -13.25 39.94
C GLU A 545 -1.84 -13.92 41.21
N ASN A 546 -1.44 -13.11 42.19
CA ASN A 546 -0.88 -13.57 43.47
C ASN A 546 -1.93 -13.63 44.58
N ASN A 547 -3.10 -13.01 44.39
CA ASN A 547 -4.18 -12.97 45.37
C ASN A 547 -5.55 -12.83 44.73
N ASN A 548 -6.22 -13.95 44.46
CA ASN A 548 -7.58 -13.96 43.92
C ASN A 548 -8.65 -13.28 44.80
N GLN A 549 -8.30 -12.80 46.01
CA GLN A 549 -9.17 -11.98 46.85
C GLN A 549 -9.12 -10.49 46.52
N THR A 550 -8.25 -10.06 45.60
CA THR A 550 -8.09 -8.66 45.22
C THR A 550 -8.41 -8.48 43.73
N VAL A 551 -9.20 -7.45 43.43
CA VAL A 551 -9.45 -7.00 42.06
C VAL A 551 -8.51 -5.84 41.78
N ASN A 552 -7.63 -6.01 40.79
CA ASN A 552 -6.79 -4.97 40.27
C ASN A 552 -7.60 -4.12 39.29
N GLU A 553 -7.41 -2.80 39.36
CA GLU A 553 -8.04 -1.86 38.44
C GLU A 553 -6.95 -1.16 37.61
N THR A 554 -6.96 -1.35 36.30
CA THR A 554 -6.02 -0.72 35.35
C THR A 554 -6.75 0.33 34.52
N PRO A 555 -6.36 1.62 34.54
CA PRO A 555 -7.00 2.66 33.72
C PRO A 555 -6.98 2.34 32.22
N CYS A 556 -8.07 2.63 31.52
CA CYS A 556 -8.27 2.37 30.07
C CYS A 556 -8.36 3.66 29.21
N ASN A 557 -8.08 4.83 29.78
CA ASN A 557 -8.38 6.13 29.16
C ASN A 557 -7.19 7.08 29.19
#